data_AF-A0A3R5Z3L7-F1
#
_entry.id   AF-A0A3R5Z3L7-F1
#
_cell.length_a   1.000
_cell.length_b   1.000
_cell.length_c   1.000
_cell.angle_alpha   90.00
_cell.angle_beta   90.00
_cell.angle_gamma   90.00
#
_symmetry.space_group_name_H-M   'P 1'
#
loop_
_entity.id
_entity.type
_entity.pdbx_description
1 polymer ?
#
loop_
_entity_poly.entity_id
_entity_poly.type
_entity_poly.pdbx_seq_one_letter_code
_entity_poly.pdbx_strand_id
1 'polypeptide(L)'
;MGTILGASYYQLKYCLRNKLRQATDDSDFLYRHYVGKPFYDTDTLNKYTADLIGSGKPFMMGRFGAVELFNMRVDEFHMESKKEKACEQLFTCAGFFPNDPALLPRFNDIMKDACRQTDILGLWQNACEDYYIRRYCKDLSATCRLISLEPWRSNNPWSAALAGKKVLVIHPFEESIQNQYKHFDKLFPGTDILPEFELKTLKAVQTAGNATDARFATWFDALDYMCRECEKIDFDIALLGCGAYGYPLAAHIKKMGKQAIHLGGCLQILFGLKGRRWDEEEPDIVAMYNDYWHYPMASEVPTGSSDVEGGTYWKKE
;
A
#
# COMPACT_ATOMS: atom_id res chain seq x y z
N MET A 1 27.16 -7.17 5.47
CA MET A 1 26.16 -7.88 6.30
C MET A 1 25.02 -8.51 5.47
N GLY A 2 25.20 -8.72 4.16
CA GLY A 2 24.27 -9.54 3.34
C GLY A 2 24.61 -11.01 3.50
N THR A 3 24.34 -11.59 4.67
CA THR A 3 24.55 -13.02 4.91
C THR A 3 23.33 -13.60 5.60
N ILE A 4 23.16 -14.92 5.51
CA ILE A 4 22.10 -15.67 6.20
C ILE A 4 22.08 -15.38 7.71
N LEU A 5 23.24 -15.16 8.32
CA LEU A 5 23.37 -14.73 9.73
C LEU A 5 22.64 -13.40 10.00
N GLY A 6 22.69 -12.46 9.05
CA GLY A 6 21.93 -11.21 9.11
C GLY A 6 20.42 -11.46 9.12
N ALA A 7 19.92 -12.30 8.20
CA ALA A 7 18.50 -12.67 8.18
C ALA A 7 18.04 -13.31 9.50
N SER A 8 18.84 -14.24 10.05
CA SER A 8 18.56 -14.88 11.33
C SER A 8 18.52 -13.88 12.49
N TYR A 9 19.45 -12.91 12.53
CA TYR A 9 19.46 -11.86 13.54
C TYR A 9 18.18 -11.01 13.52
N TYR A 10 17.77 -10.54 12.34
CA TYR A 10 16.54 -9.74 12.22
C TYR A 10 15.27 -10.57 12.46
N GLN A 11 15.29 -11.86 12.12
CA GLN A 11 14.19 -12.77 12.47
C GLN A 11 14.07 -12.98 13.99
N LEU A 12 15.19 -13.14 14.70
CA LEU A 12 15.20 -13.26 16.17
C LEU A 12 14.68 -11.96 16.83
N LYS A 13 15.11 -10.79 16.33
CA LYS A 13 14.57 -9.50 16.75
C LYS A 13 13.06 -9.40 16.55
N TYR A 14 12.56 -9.85 15.40
CA TYR A 14 11.13 -9.90 15.12
C TYR A 14 10.39 -10.80 16.12
N CYS A 15 10.88 -12.02 16.36
CA CYS A 15 10.27 -12.93 17.33
C CYS A 15 10.26 -12.35 18.76
N LEU A 16 11.36 -11.71 19.18
CA LEU A 16 11.45 -11.05 20.48
C LEU A 16 10.43 -9.89 20.60
N ARG A 17 10.32 -9.05 19.57
CA ARG A 17 9.33 -7.96 19.53
C ARG A 17 7.91 -8.51 19.64
N ASN A 18 7.58 -9.61 18.96
CA ASN A 18 6.25 -10.22 19.07
C ASN A 18 5.94 -10.69 20.49
N LYS A 19 6.92 -11.25 21.21
CA LYS A 19 6.76 -11.61 22.62
C LYS A 19 6.57 -10.37 23.50
N LEU A 20 7.36 -9.31 23.29
CA LEU A 20 7.24 -8.06 24.05
C LEU A 20 5.88 -7.40 23.83
N ARG A 21 5.34 -7.45 22.60
CA ARG A 21 4.01 -6.95 22.24
C ARG A 21 2.91 -7.57 23.09
N GLN A 22 3.00 -8.87 23.34
CA GLN A 22 2.04 -9.62 24.15
C GLN A 22 2.19 -9.34 25.66
N ALA A 23 3.31 -8.75 26.07
CA ALA A 23 3.65 -8.54 27.48
C ALA A 23 3.54 -7.07 27.94
N THR A 24 3.19 -6.15 27.04
CA THR A 24 3.06 -4.71 27.33
C THR A 24 1.61 -4.26 27.22
N ASP A 25 1.15 -3.48 28.20
CA ASP A 25 -0.15 -2.80 28.15
C ASP A 25 -0.10 -1.52 27.27
N ASP A 26 1.11 -1.01 27.01
CA ASP A 26 1.35 0.10 26.10
C ASP A 26 1.47 -0.41 24.66
N SER A 27 0.37 -0.32 23.92
CA SER A 27 0.29 -0.78 22.53
C SER A 27 1.18 0.01 21.54
N ASP A 28 1.66 1.21 21.92
CA ASP A 28 2.58 2.03 21.11
C ASP A 28 4.05 1.86 21.47
N PHE A 29 4.36 1.22 22.60
CA PHE A 29 5.73 1.11 23.11
C PHE A 29 6.71 0.63 22.03
N LEU A 30 6.36 -0.46 21.35
CA LEU A 30 7.24 -1.03 20.33
C LEU A 30 7.32 -0.22 19.05
N TYR A 31 6.28 0.55 18.72
CA TYR A 31 6.30 1.40 17.53
C TYR A 31 7.23 2.60 17.75
N ARG A 32 7.11 3.28 18.92
CA ARG A 32 7.99 4.39 19.31
C ARG A 32 9.47 4.03 19.28
N HIS A 33 9.82 2.80 19.61
CA HIS A 33 11.20 2.33 19.71
C HIS A 33 11.65 1.44 18.53
N TYR A 34 10.82 1.30 17.48
CA TYR A 34 11.06 0.32 16.43
C TYR A 34 12.36 0.58 15.65
N VAL A 35 12.46 1.79 15.10
CA VAL A 35 13.52 2.21 14.17
C VAL A 35 14.27 3.47 14.61
N GLY A 36 13.85 4.12 15.70
CA GLY A 36 14.41 5.40 16.16
C GLY A 36 14.10 6.56 15.20
N LYS A 37 12.95 6.49 14.52
CA LYS A 37 12.39 7.54 13.67
C LYS A 37 11.21 8.22 14.40
N PRO A 38 10.82 9.45 14.03
CA PRO A 38 9.66 10.10 14.65
C PRO A 38 8.43 9.20 14.55
N PHE A 39 7.72 9.01 15.65
CA PHE A 39 6.51 8.20 15.71
C PHE A 39 5.30 9.09 16.01
N TYR A 40 4.31 9.09 15.12
CA TYR A 40 3.09 9.88 15.23
C TYR A 40 1.90 8.94 15.48
N ASP A 41 1.03 9.33 16.41
CA ASP A 41 -0.28 8.69 16.58
C ASP A 41 -1.22 9.03 15.40
N THR A 42 -2.41 8.44 15.39
CA THR A 42 -3.35 8.54 14.27
C THR A 42 -3.75 9.98 13.94
N ASP A 43 -4.14 10.78 14.93
CA ASP A 43 -4.61 12.15 14.69
C ASP A 43 -3.44 13.10 14.35
N THR A 44 -2.29 12.95 15.01
CA THR A 44 -1.09 13.73 14.70
C THR A 44 -0.60 13.44 13.28
N LEU A 45 -0.62 12.17 12.87
CA LEU A 45 -0.27 11.77 11.52
C LEU A 45 -1.24 12.33 10.48
N ASN A 46 -2.55 12.18 10.70
CA ASN A 46 -3.56 12.65 9.74
C ASN A 46 -3.47 14.16 9.53
N LYS A 47 -3.30 14.93 10.62
CA LYS A 47 -3.04 16.37 10.54
C LYS A 47 -1.76 16.68 9.76
N TYR A 48 -0.66 16.01 10.07
CA TYR A 48 0.62 16.23 9.39
C TYR A 48 0.55 15.92 7.89
N THR A 49 -0.13 14.82 7.52
CA THR A 49 -0.37 14.46 6.12
C THR A 49 -1.26 15.50 5.42
N ALA A 50 -2.30 16.01 6.09
CA ALA A 50 -3.14 17.08 5.56
C ALA A 50 -2.32 18.35 5.27
N ASP A 51 -1.43 18.75 6.18
CA ASP A 51 -0.54 19.90 5.99
C ASP A 51 0.40 19.70 4.79
N LEU A 52 0.95 18.50 4.61
CA LEU A 52 1.76 18.16 3.43
C LEU A 52 0.96 18.24 2.14
N ILE A 53 -0.25 17.68 2.11
CA ILE A 53 -1.18 17.76 0.98
C ILE A 53 -1.48 19.24 0.63
N GLY A 54 -1.76 20.06 1.64
CA GLY A 54 -2.01 21.49 1.48
C GLY A 54 -0.79 22.26 0.95
N SER A 55 0.42 21.84 1.33
CA SER A 55 1.67 22.51 0.90
C SER A 55 2.00 22.37 -0.59
N GLY A 56 1.43 21.36 -1.26
CA GLY A 56 1.77 21.01 -2.66
C GLY A 56 3.19 20.50 -2.87
N LYS A 57 4.02 20.37 -1.82
CA LYS A 57 5.37 19.83 -1.94
C LYS A 57 5.32 18.33 -2.23
N PRO A 58 6.24 17.79 -3.05
CA PRO A 58 6.31 16.36 -3.33
C PRO A 58 6.56 15.57 -2.05
N PHE A 59 5.76 14.55 -1.80
CA PHE A 59 5.98 13.58 -0.73
C PHE A 59 5.43 12.21 -1.12
N MET A 60 5.93 11.17 -0.45
CA MET A 60 5.45 9.81 -0.53
C MET A 60 5.07 9.33 0.88
N MET A 61 3.79 9.02 1.06
CA MET A 61 3.29 8.23 2.19
C MET A 61 3.04 6.80 1.72
N GLY A 62 3.47 5.80 2.48
CA GLY A 62 3.28 4.42 2.08
C GLY A 62 3.45 3.39 3.18
N ARG A 63 3.35 2.14 2.75
CA ARG A 63 3.56 0.94 3.57
C ARG A 63 4.21 -0.16 2.74
N PHE A 64 5.03 -0.99 3.40
CA PHE A 64 5.48 -2.24 2.80
C PHE A 64 4.32 -3.22 2.71
N GLY A 65 4.32 -4.09 1.70
CA GLY A 65 3.52 -5.31 1.73
C GLY A 65 4.30 -6.49 2.29
N ALA A 66 3.58 -7.45 2.88
CA ALA A 66 4.20 -8.61 3.54
C ALA A 66 4.94 -9.51 2.54
N VAL A 67 4.36 -9.72 1.35
CA VAL A 67 4.93 -10.56 0.30
C VAL A 67 6.15 -9.88 -0.35
N GLU A 68 6.05 -8.59 -0.62
CA GLU A 68 7.12 -7.79 -1.22
C GLU A 68 8.32 -7.73 -0.27
N LEU A 69 8.09 -7.43 1.01
CA LEU A 69 9.15 -7.39 2.01
C LEU A 69 9.80 -8.76 2.23
N PHE A 70 9.02 -9.85 2.17
CA PHE A 70 9.55 -11.19 2.23
C PHE A 70 10.52 -11.46 1.08
N ASN A 71 10.13 -11.09 -0.15
CA ASN A 71 10.96 -11.25 -1.34
C ASN A 71 12.23 -10.41 -1.29
N MET A 72 12.13 -9.14 -0.87
CA MET A 72 13.30 -8.29 -0.64
C MET A 72 14.28 -8.97 0.32
N ARG A 73 13.79 -9.47 1.47
CA ARG A 73 14.63 -10.19 2.46
C ARG A 73 15.30 -11.42 1.87
N VAL A 74 14.58 -12.22 1.09
CA VAL A 74 15.14 -13.45 0.51
C VAL A 74 16.30 -13.14 -0.41
N ASP A 75 16.16 -12.11 -1.25
CA ASP A 75 17.23 -11.65 -2.14
C ASP A 75 18.40 -11.00 -1.36
N GLU A 76 18.13 -10.00 -0.52
CA GLU A 76 19.14 -9.20 0.19
C GLU A 76 20.07 -10.01 1.10
N PHE A 77 19.56 -11.12 1.66
CA PHE A 77 20.32 -12.00 2.55
C PHE A 77 20.71 -13.33 1.90
N HIS A 78 20.55 -13.47 0.58
CA HIS A 78 20.92 -14.67 -0.19
C HIS A 78 20.31 -15.96 0.39
N MET A 79 19.02 -15.93 0.69
CA MET A 79 18.29 -17.06 1.26
C MET A 79 17.86 -18.05 0.16
N GLU A 80 18.83 -18.67 -0.52
CA GLU A 80 18.60 -19.49 -1.73
C GLU A 80 17.51 -20.55 -1.54
N SER A 81 17.45 -21.23 -0.39
CA SER A 81 16.44 -22.27 -0.12
C SER A 81 15.00 -21.77 -0.01
N LYS A 82 14.77 -20.45 -0.03
CA LYS A 82 13.44 -19.83 0.02
C LYS A 82 13.07 -19.11 -1.27
N LYS A 83 13.96 -19.07 -2.25
CA LYS A 83 13.85 -18.20 -3.43
C LYS A 83 12.65 -18.55 -4.30
N GLU A 84 12.47 -19.84 -4.57
CA GLU A 84 11.35 -20.37 -5.35
C GLU A 84 10.01 -20.07 -4.67
N LYS A 85 9.92 -20.37 -3.35
CA LYS A 85 8.71 -20.09 -2.57
C LYS A 85 8.38 -18.59 -2.51
N ALA A 86 9.40 -17.74 -2.36
CA ALA A 86 9.20 -16.30 -2.31
C ALA A 86 8.70 -15.77 -3.65
N CYS A 87 9.31 -16.22 -4.76
CA CYS A 87 8.90 -15.86 -6.11
C CYS A 87 7.47 -16.32 -6.42
N GLU A 88 7.11 -17.55 -6.06
CA GLU A 88 5.74 -18.07 -6.21
C GLU A 88 4.72 -17.18 -5.48
N GLN A 89 5.00 -16.81 -4.22
CA GLN A 89 4.11 -15.92 -3.47
C GLN A 89 4.03 -14.52 -4.09
N LEU A 90 5.14 -13.99 -4.59
CA LEU A 90 5.15 -12.70 -5.27
C LEU A 90 4.34 -12.75 -6.57
N PHE A 91 4.41 -13.87 -7.29
CA PHE A 91 3.64 -14.13 -8.50
C PHE A 91 2.14 -14.22 -8.20
N THR A 92 1.72 -15.17 -7.36
CA THR A 92 0.30 -15.42 -7.11
C THR A 92 -0.36 -14.32 -6.29
N CYS A 93 0.29 -13.82 -5.22
CA CYS A 93 -0.39 -12.89 -4.30
C CYS A 93 -0.24 -11.43 -4.71
N ALA A 94 0.88 -11.06 -5.34
CA ALA A 94 1.23 -9.66 -5.60
C ALA A 94 1.28 -9.31 -7.10
N GLY A 95 1.09 -10.31 -7.98
CA GLY A 95 1.00 -10.15 -9.42
C GLY A 95 2.32 -9.92 -10.13
N PHE A 96 3.45 -10.34 -9.55
CA PHE A 96 4.74 -10.31 -10.22
C PHE A 96 4.80 -11.36 -11.33
N PHE A 97 5.40 -11.07 -12.48
CA PHE A 97 5.51 -12.04 -13.56
C PHE A 97 6.72 -11.72 -14.46
N PRO A 98 7.26 -12.71 -15.18
CA PRO A 98 6.97 -14.14 -15.03
C PRO A 98 7.41 -14.67 -13.64
N ASN A 99 6.95 -15.86 -13.28
CA ASN A 99 7.38 -16.54 -12.06
C ASN A 99 8.82 -17.06 -12.21
N ASP A 100 9.77 -16.12 -12.23
CA ASP A 100 11.20 -16.39 -12.44
C ASP A 100 12.03 -15.80 -11.29
N PRO A 101 12.58 -16.66 -10.41
CA PRO A 101 13.46 -16.25 -9.31
C PRO A 101 14.68 -15.42 -9.76
N ALA A 102 15.14 -15.56 -11.00
CA ALA A 102 16.28 -14.79 -11.51
C ALA A 102 15.98 -13.27 -11.59
N LEU A 103 14.71 -12.88 -11.54
CA LEU A 103 14.27 -11.48 -11.59
C LEU A 103 14.17 -10.80 -10.22
N LEU A 104 14.24 -11.56 -9.11
CA LEU A 104 14.14 -11.01 -7.75
C LEU A 104 15.20 -9.96 -7.41
N PRO A 105 16.47 -10.05 -7.87
CA PRO A 105 17.45 -8.98 -7.63
C PRO A 105 17.01 -7.63 -8.19
N ARG A 106 16.46 -7.61 -9.43
CA ARG A 106 15.94 -6.40 -10.06
C ARG A 106 14.73 -5.85 -9.32
N PHE A 107 13.83 -6.73 -8.87
CA PHE A 107 12.70 -6.34 -8.03
C PHE A 107 13.17 -5.70 -6.71
N ASN A 108 14.12 -6.33 -6.01
CA ASN A 108 14.68 -5.82 -4.76
C ASN A 108 15.33 -4.45 -4.94
N ASP A 109 16.10 -4.23 -6.02
CA ASP A 109 16.72 -2.94 -6.31
C ASP A 109 15.69 -1.82 -6.53
N ILE A 110 14.62 -2.08 -7.27
CA ILE A 110 13.50 -1.14 -7.46
C ILE A 110 12.81 -0.82 -6.12
N MET A 111 12.56 -1.83 -5.29
CA MET A 111 11.93 -1.61 -3.99
C MET A 111 12.85 -0.84 -3.02
N LYS A 112 14.16 -1.09 -3.03
CA LYS A 112 15.15 -0.33 -2.25
C LYS A 112 15.24 1.13 -2.72
N ASP A 113 15.11 1.38 -4.02
CA ASP A 113 14.99 2.73 -4.56
C ASP A 113 13.71 3.42 -4.07
N ALA A 114 12.57 2.72 -4.07
CA ALA A 114 11.32 3.22 -3.52
C ALA A 114 11.43 3.58 -2.03
N CYS A 115 12.13 2.75 -1.24
CA CYS A 115 12.40 3.04 0.17
C CYS A 115 13.09 4.39 0.40
N ARG A 116 13.97 4.80 -0.53
CA ARG A 116 14.69 6.09 -0.44
C ARG A 116 13.79 7.29 -0.69
N GLN A 117 12.65 7.08 -1.33
CA GLN A 117 11.68 8.14 -1.63
C GLN A 117 10.64 8.34 -0.52
N THR A 118 10.55 7.44 0.45
CA THR A 118 9.48 7.45 1.47
C THR A 118 9.69 8.54 2.52
N ASP A 119 8.68 9.39 2.73
CA ASP A 119 8.68 10.45 3.76
C ASP A 119 7.84 10.08 4.99
N ILE A 120 6.77 9.30 4.77
CA ILE A 120 5.89 8.79 5.82
C ILE A 120 5.70 7.28 5.61
N LEU A 121 5.92 6.49 6.67
CA LEU A 121 5.82 5.04 6.61
C LEU A 121 4.93 4.45 7.72
N GLY A 122 3.87 3.74 7.31
CA GLY A 122 3.11 2.87 8.20
C GLY A 122 3.89 1.59 8.51
N LEU A 123 4.10 1.31 9.79
CA LEU A 123 4.87 0.17 10.25
C LEU A 123 3.97 -1.06 10.39
N TRP A 124 4.25 -2.11 9.60
CA TRP A 124 3.67 -3.44 9.83
C TRP A 124 4.45 -4.19 10.91
N GLN A 125 5.71 -3.81 11.11
CA GLN A 125 6.68 -4.45 11.99
C GLN A 125 6.97 -5.90 11.58
N ASN A 126 6.91 -6.18 10.28
CA ASN A 126 7.27 -7.47 9.70
C ASN A 126 8.77 -7.78 9.87
N ALA A 127 9.14 -9.05 9.67
CA ALA A 127 10.53 -9.47 9.80
C ALA A 127 11.44 -8.72 8.78
N CYS A 128 12.56 -8.19 9.27
CA CYS A 128 13.51 -7.35 8.52
C CYS A 128 12.99 -5.98 8.06
N GLU A 129 11.76 -5.56 8.39
CA GLU A 129 11.28 -4.22 8.04
C GLU A 129 12.20 -3.13 8.63
N ASP A 130 12.65 -3.30 9.89
CA ASP A 130 13.60 -2.37 10.52
C ASP A 130 14.98 -2.34 9.87
N TYR A 131 15.43 -3.41 9.20
CA TYR A 131 16.66 -3.39 8.41
C TYR A 131 16.52 -2.42 7.24
N TYR A 132 15.44 -2.55 6.46
CA TYR A 132 15.22 -1.71 5.28
C TYR A 132 15.01 -0.25 5.65
N ILE A 133 14.22 0.01 6.68
CA ILE A 133 13.98 1.38 7.15
C ILE A 133 15.30 2.06 7.53
N ARG A 134 16.12 1.40 8.36
CA ARG A 134 17.39 2.00 8.83
C ARG A 134 18.40 2.22 7.70
N ARG A 135 18.37 1.38 6.67
CA ARG A 135 19.38 1.41 5.61
C ARG A 135 18.98 2.25 4.40
N TYR A 136 17.70 2.25 4.05
CA TYR A 136 17.20 2.82 2.80
C TYR A 136 16.20 3.97 3.01
N CYS A 137 15.44 4.02 4.12
CA CYS A 137 14.49 5.11 4.41
C CYS A 137 15.11 6.20 5.30
N LYS A 138 16.15 6.89 4.78
CA LYS A 138 16.94 7.83 5.59
C LYS A 138 16.17 9.09 5.98
N ASP A 139 15.32 9.59 5.09
CA ASP A 139 14.67 10.90 5.21
C ASP A 139 13.22 10.81 5.71
N LEU A 140 12.85 9.70 6.39
CA LEU A 140 11.54 9.56 7.01
C LEU A 140 11.28 10.69 8.01
N SER A 141 10.26 11.48 7.72
CA SER A 141 9.74 12.54 8.57
C SER A 141 8.78 12.01 9.64
N ALA A 142 8.05 10.92 9.34
CA ALA A 142 7.16 10.27 10.29
C ALA A 142 7.06 8.76 10.05
N THR A 143 6.84 8.04 11.13
CA THR A 143 6.38 6.66 11.14
C THR A 143 5.12 6.56 12.00
N CYS A 144 4.26 5.59 11.73
CA CYS A 144 3.01 5.41 12.46
C CYS A 144 2.61 3.93 12.52
N ARG A 145 1.52 3.61 13.21
CA ARG A 145 0.86 2.31 13.05
C ARG A 145 0.36 2.19 11.61
N LEU A 146 0.29 0.97 11.07
CA LEU A 146 -0.21 0.76 9.72
C LEU A 146 -1.63 1.31 9.53
N ILE A 147 -2.53 1.03 10.48
CA ILE A 147 -3.92 1.51 10.45
C ILE A 147 -4.04 3.04 10.53
N SER A 148 -3.03 3.74 11.05
CA SER A 148 -3.08 5.21 11.15
C SER A 148 -3.03 5.89 9.78
N LEU A 149 -2.56 5.20 8.74
CA LEU A 149 -2.58 5.69 7.36
C LEU A 149 -4.01 5.84 6.80
N GLU A 150 -4.95 5.09 7.36
CA GLU A 150 -6.34 5.04 6.93
C GLU A 150 -7.07 6.31 7.41
N PRO A 151 -7.55 7.19 6.51
CA PRO A 151 -8.10 8.49 6.91
C PRO A 151 -9.36 8.36 7.77
N TRP A 152 -10.19 7.34 7.53
CA TRP A 152 -11.41 7.07 8.31
C TRP A 152 -11.14 6.63 9.76
N ARG A 153 -9.88 6.45 10.17
CA ARG A 153 -9.50 6.17 11.57
C ARG A 153 -9.26 7.43 12.40
N SER A 154 -9.33 8.61 11.80
CA SER A 154 -9.09 9.90 12.47
C SER A 154 -10.34 10.78 12.47
N ASN A 155 -10.47 11.61 13.50
CA ASN A 155 -11.49 12.67 13.53
C ASN A 155 -11.15 13.84 12.59
N ASN A 156 -9.90 13.94 12.14
CA ASN A 156 -9.43 14.98 11.23
C ASN A 156 -8.75 14.31 10.02
N PRO A 157 -9.50 13.59 9.17
CA PRO A 157 -8.95 12.74 8.12
C PRO A 157 -8.07 13.54 7.16
N TRP A 158 -6.88 13.05 6.83
CA TRP A 158 -6.00 13.72 5.86
C TRP A 158 -6.66 13.88 4.48
N SER A 159 -7.61 12.99 4.16
CA SER A 159 -8.34 13.00 2.89
C SER A 159 -9.26 14.20 2.75
N ALA A 160 -9.66 14.87 3.84
CA ALA A 160 -10.36 16.16 3.77
C ALA A 160 -9.56 17.22 2.99
N ALA A 161 -8.23 17.17 3.08
CA ALA A 161 -7.34 18.09 2.35
C ALA A 161 -7.28 17.82 0.83
N LEU A 162 -7.94 16.77 0.33
CA LEU A 162 -8.09 16.53 -1.10
C LEU A 162 -9.11 17.45 -1.76
N ALA A 163 -9.94 18.16 -0.98
CA ALA A 163 -10.99 19.03 -1.49
C ALA A 163 -10.48 19.98 -2.58
N GLY A 164 -11.13 19.94 -3.75
CA GLY A 164 -10.81 20.77 -4.91
C GLY A 164 -9.51 20.45 -5.65
N LYS A 165 -8.78 19.38 -5.30
CA LYS A 165 -7.55 18.96 -5.99
C LYS A 165 -7.83 18.08 -7.20
N LYS A 166 -6.84 17.94 -8.09
CA LYS A 166 -6.81 16.89 -9.11
C LYS A 166 -6.22 15.62 -8.50
N VAL A 167 -7.06 14.63 -8.24
CA VAL A 167 -6.65 13.38 -7.57
C VAL A 167 -6.63 12.24 -8.57
N LEU A 168 -5.44 11.68 -8.81
CA LEU A 168 -5.28 10.47 -9.62
C LEU A 168 -5.43 9.23 -8.74
N VAL A 169 -6.43 8.40 -9.00
CA VAL A 169 -6.60 7.12 -8.32
C VAL A 169 -6.11 6.00 -9.22
N ILE A 170 -5.10 5.26 -8.74
CA ILE A 170 -4.50 4.12 -9.45
C ILE A 170 -4.92 2.84 -8.73
N HIS A 171 -5.88 2.13 -9.34
CA HIS A 171 -6.54 0.98 -8.72
C HIS A 171 -7.04 0.00 -9.79
N PRO A 172 -7.12 -1.32 -9.51
CA PRO A 172 -7.74 -2.27 -10.43
C PRO A 172 -9.26 -2.07 -10.57
N PHE A 173 -9.92 -1.53 -9.52
CA PHE A 173 -11.37 -1.27 -9.47
C PHE A 173 -11.74 0.11 -10.01
N GLU A 174 -11.19 0.47 -11.18
CA GLU A 174 -11.40 1.78 -11.81
C GLU A 174 -12.88 2.11 -12.02
N GLU A 175 -13.64 1.18 -12.60
CA GLU A 175 -15.05 1.38 -12.95
C GLU A 175 -15.90 1.55 -11.69
N SER A 176 -15.63 0.73 -10.67
CA SER A 176 -16.28 0.84 -9.36
C SER A 176 -15.99 2.18 -8.68
N ILE A 177 -14.73 2.65 -8.71
CA ILE A 177 -14.33 3.92 -8.10
C ILE A 177 -14.98 5.10 -8.83
N GLN A 178 -14.94 5.11 -10.16
CA GLN A 178 -15.62 6.13 -10.96
C GLN A 178 -17.13 6.17 -10.68
N ASN A 179 -17.75 5.00 -10.50
CA ASN A 179 -19.17 4.91 -10.21
C ASN A 179 -19.52 5.42 -8.80
N GLN A 180 -18.80 4.95 -7.78
CA GLN A 180 -18.99 5.35 -6.39
C GLN A 180 -18.78 6.85 -6.19
N TYR A 181 -17.79 7.41 -6.85
CA TYR A 181 -17.46 8.83 -6.70
C TYR A 181 -18.54 9.78 -7.22
N LYS A 182 -19.45 9.33 -8.11
CA LYS A 182 -20.65 10.10 -8.50
C LYS A 182 -21.61 10.33 -7.33
N HIS A 183 -21.43 9.62 -6.23
CA HIS A 183 -22.22 9.67 -5.01
C HIS A 183 -21.34 9.91 -3.77
N PHE A 184 -20.19 10.59 -3.94
CA PHE A 184 -19.19 10.78 -2.89
C PHE A 184 -19.79 11.32 -1.57
N ASP A 185 -20.76 12.24 -1.67
CA ASP A 185 -21.47 12.90 -0.57
C ASP A 185 -22.32 11.93 0.28
N LYS A 186 -22.57 10.73 -0.23
CA LYS A 186 -23.42 9.71 0.42
C LYS A 186 -22.63 8.53 0.97
N LEU A 187 -21.34 8.43 0.64
CA LEU A 187 -20.50 7.31 1.10
C LEU A 187 -20.18 7.44 2.58
N PHE A 188 -19.90 8.66 3.05
CA PHE A 188 -19.59 8.95 4.45
C PHE A 188 -20.39 10.16 4.97
N PRO A 189 -21.72 10.04 5.09
CA PRO A 189 -22.59 11.18 5.38
C PRO A 189 -22.23 11.84 6.72
N GLY A 190 -22.13 13.17 6.72
CA GLY A 190 -21.82 13.96 7.92
C GLY A 190 -20.35 13.92 8.35
N THR A 191 -19.44 13.49 7.48
CA THR A 191 -17.99 13.45 7.75
C THR A 191 -17.21 14.15 6.62
N ASP A 192 -15.94 14.45 6.88
CA ASP A 192 -15.00 14.99 5.88
C ASP A 192 -14.09 13.91 5.27
N ILE A 193 -14.44 12.62 5.39
CA ILE A 193 -13.61 11.50 4.94
C ILE A 193 -13.42 11.51 3.42
N LEU A 194 -14.46 11.81 2.65
CA LEU A 194 -14.37 11.89 1.19
C LEU A 194 -14.96 13.22 0.70
N PRO A 195 -14.12 14.26 0.50
CA PRO A 195 -14.58 15.54 -0.03
C PRO A 195 -14.75 15.51 -1.54
N GLU A 196 -15.34 16.58 -2.10
CA GLU A 196 -15.38 16.81 -3.55
C GLU A 196 -14.01 17.27 -4.07
N PHE A 197 -13.55 16.63 -5.14
CA PHE A 197 -12.30 16.85 -5.87
C PHE A 197 -12.43 16.41 -7.35
N GLU A 198 -11.49 16.81 -8.21
CA GLU A 198 -11.45 16.37 -9.61
C GLU A 198 -10.83 14.96 -9.68
N LEU A 199 -11.67 13.94 -9.83
CA LEU A 199 -11.22 12.55 -9.96
C LEU A 199 -10.62 12.29 -11.34
N LYS A 200 -9.36 11.82 -11.35
CA LYS A 200 -8.72 11.13 -12.46
C LYS A 200 -8.52 9.67 -12.08
N THR A 201 -8.58 8.77 -13.04
CA THR A 201 -8.28 7.35 -12.79
C THR A 201 -7.26 6.82 -13.79
N LEU A 202 -6.50 5.83 -13.33
CA LEU A 202 -5.70 4.96 -14.17
C LEU A 202 -5.94 3.53 -13.71
N LYS A 203 -6.53 2.69 -14.57
CA LYS A 203 -6.66 1.27 -14.30
C LYS A 203 -5.29 0.63 -14.07
N ALA A 204 -5.07 0.13 -12.87
CA ALA A 204 -3.86 -0.60 -12.55
C ALA A 204 -3.80 -1.92 -13.32
N VAL A 205 -2.62 -2.28 -13.79
CA VAL A 205 -2.37 -3.63 -14.33
C VAL A 205 -2.63 -4.64 -13.20
N GLN A 206 -3.46 -5.64 -13.48
CA GLN A 206 -3.84 -6.68 -12.52
C GLN A 206 -3.41 -8.05 -13.05
N THR A 207 -2.38 -8.59 -12.42
CA THR A 207 -1.75 -9.88 -12.78
C THR A 207 -1.61 -10.81 -11.57
N ALA A 208 -2.27 -10.48 -10.44
CA ALA A 208 -2.34 -11.37 -9.29
C ALA A 208 -3.29 -12.56 -9.55
N GLY A 209 -3.16 -13.59 -8.73
CA GLY A 209 -3.79 -14.89 -8.93
C GLY A 209 -3.12 -15.61 -10.09
N ASN A 210 -3.90 -15.89 -11.13
CA ASN A 210 -3.41 -16.42 -12.41
C ASN A 210 -3.80 -15.53 -13.60
N ALA A 211 -4.17 -14.28 -13.32
CA ALA A 211 -4.50 -13.31 -14.35
C ALA A 211 -3.26 -12.95 -15.19
N THR A 212 -3.46 -12.76 -16.49
CA THR A 212 -2.39 -12.38 -17.44
C THR A 212 -2.77 -11.12 -18.19
N ASP A 213 -1.77 -10.34 -18.59
CA ASP A 213 -1.94 -9.18 -19.45
C ASP A 213 -1.01 -9.31 -20.66
N ALA A 214 -1.58 -9.62 -21.83
CA ALA A 214 -0.84 -9.90 -23.05
C ALA A 214 -0.03 -8.71 -23.58
N ARG A 215 -0.24 -7.49 -23.03
CA ARG A 215 0.53 -6.30 -23.41
C ARG A 215 1.95 -6.31 -22.87
N PHE A 216 2.23 -7.11 -21.83
CA PHE A 216 3.49 -7.04 -21.08
C PHE A 216 4.14 -8.41 -20.98
N ALA A 217 5.46 -8.47 -21.19
CA ALA A 217 6.23 -9.69 -21.00
C ALA A 217 6.64 -9.87 -19.53
N THR A 218 6.87 -8.76 -18.82
CA THR A 218 7.28 -8.76 -17.42
C THR A 218 6.53 -7.72 -16.59
N TRP A 219 6.51 -7.94 -15.28
CA TRP A 219 6.04 -6.97 -14.29
C TRP A 219 6.76 -5.63 -14.40
N PHE A 220 8.03 -5.63 -14.81
CA PHE A 220 8.78 -4.40 -15.02
C PHE A 220 8.26 -3.59 -16.21
N ASP A 221 7.83 -4.25 -17.28
CA ASP A 221 7.23 -3.58 -18.45
C ASP A 221 5.87 -2.97 -18.09
N ALA A 222 5.08 -3.69 -17.27
CA ALA A 222 3.82 -3.20 -16.73
C ALA A 222 4.01 -2.00 -15.79
N LEU A 223 5.02 -2.04 -14.90
CA LEU A 223 5.38 -0.92 -14.05
C LEU A 223 5.80 0.29 -14.88
N ASP A 224 6.69 0.12 -15.84
CA ASP A 224 7.15 1.19 -16.74
C ASP A 224 5.99 1.81 -17.54
N TYR A 225 5.09 0.98 -18.05
CA TYR A 225 3.87 1.44 -18.69
C TYR A 225 3.04 2.33 -17.76
N MET A 226 2.76 1.88 -16.52
CA MET A 226 1.98 2.68 -15.57
C MET A 226 2.68 3.98 -15.18
N CYS A 227 4.01 3.97 -15.03
CA CYS A 227 4.81 5.18 -14.84
C CYS A 227 4.61 6.18 -15.99
N ARG A 228 4.74 5.71 -17.24
CA ARG A 228 4.53 6.55 -18.45
C ARG A 228 3.10 7.03 -18.61
N GLU A 229 2.10 6.26 -18.20
CA GLU A 229 0.71 6.71 -18.21
C GLU A 229 0.47 7.80 -17.16
N CYS A 230 1.07 7.70 -15.97
CA CYS A 230 0.99 8.76 -14.96
C CYS A 230 1.57 10.08 -15.48
N GLU A 231 2.69 10.04 -16.20
CA GLU A 231 3.35 11.24 -16.78
C GLU A 231 2.47 12.03 -17.76
N LYS A 232 1.44 11.39 -18.34
CA LYS A 232 0.51 12.01 -19.28
C LYS A 232 -0.71 12.64 -18.62
N ILE A 233 -0.97 12.32 -17.36
CA ILE A 233 -2.16 12.78 -16.62
C ILE A 233 -1.78 14.01 -15.80
N ASP A 234 -2.54 15.08 -15.93
CA ASP A 234 -2.39 16.25 -15.06
C ASP A 234 -3.14 16.03 -13.73
N PHE A 235 -2.37 15.84 -12.65
CA PHE A 235 -2.88 15.65 -11.29
C PHE A 235 -1.97 16.30 -10.25
N ASP A 236 -2.51 16.61 -9.07
CA ASP A 236 -1.76 17.18 -7.94
C ASP A 236 -1.20 16.08 -7.04
N ILE A 237 -2.04 15.07 -6.77
CA ILE A 237 -1.75 13.96 -5.87
C ILE A 237 -2.30 12.65 -6.42
N ALA A 238 -1.59 11.54 -6.19
CA ALA A 238 -2.04 10.20 -6.53
C ALA A 238 -2.34 9.36 -5.27
N LEU A 239 -3.43 8.59 -5.33
CA LEU A 239 -3.81 7.56 -4.37
C LEU A 239 -3.65 6.18 -4.99
N LEU A 240 -2.88 5.29 -4.35
CA LEU A 240 -2.44 4.03 -4.96
C LEU A 240 -2.87 2.80 -4.16
N GLY A 241 -3.63 1.92 -4.81
CA GLY A 241 -3.97 0.57 -4.34
C GLY A 241 -3.83 -0.44 -5.48
N CYS A 242 -2.60 -0.85 -5.78
CA CYS A 242 -2.30 -1.67 -6.96
C CYS A 242 -1.23 -2.74 -6.68
N GLY A 243 -1.39 -3.50 -5.59
CA GLY A 243 -0.50 -4.65 -5.28
C GLY A 243 0.99 -4.27 -5.21
N ALA A 244 1.85 -5.14 -5.76
CA ALA A 244 3.30 -4.94 -5.77
C ALA A 244 3.75 -3.67 -6.50
N TYR A 245 2.93 -3.12 -7.39
CA TYR A 245 3.24 -1.89 -8.12
C TYR A 245 3.16 -0.63 -7.26
N GLY A 246 2.31 -0.63 -6.22
CA GLY A 246 1.93 0.59 -5.52
C GLY A 246 3.10 1.32 -4.85
N TYR A 247 4.02 0.58 -4.23
CA TYR A 247 5.17 1.19 -3.55
C TYR A 247 6.18 1.83 -4.53
N PRO A 248 6.68 1.13 -5.57
CA PRO A 248 7.59 1.74 -6.55
C PRO A 248 6.92 2.78 -7.44
N LEU A 249 5.63 2.63 -7.76
CA LEU A 249 4.90 3.64 -8.54
C LEU A 249 4.72 4.94 -7.76
N ALA A 250 4.42 4.87 -6.45
CA ALA A 250 4.37 6.04 -5.59
C ALA A 250 5.73 6.76 -5.51
N ALA A 251 6.83 6.00 -5.47
CA ALA A 251 8.17 6.56 -5.52
C ALA A 251 8.48 7.27 -6.84
N HIS A 252 8.05 6.71 -7.98
CA HIS A 252 8.15 7.36 -9.29
C HIS A 252 7.37 8.67 -9.33
N ILE A 253 6.13 8.67 -8.86
CA ILE A 253 5.27 9.87 -8.80
C ILE A 253 5.91 10.98 -7.96
N LYS A 254 6.52 10.64 -6.81
CA LYS A 254 7.28 11.63 -6.02
C LYS A 254 8.46 12.20 -6.82
N LYS A 255 9.22 11.36 -7.52
CA LYS A 255 10.36 11.79 -8.36
C LYS A 255 9.94 12.72 -9.51
N MET A 256 8.72 12.56 -10.01
CA MET A 256 8.10 13.49 -10.98
C MET A 256 7.73 14.85 -10.36
N GLY A 257 7.92 15.03 -9.06
CA GLY A 257 7.57 16.27 -8.34
C GLY A 257 6.09 16.33 -7.91
N LYS A 258 5.41 15.19 -7.78
CA LYS A 258 4.01 15.10 -7.36
C LYS A 258 3.88 14.45 -5.98
N GLN A 259 2.67 14.47 -5.42
CA GLN A 259 2.36 13.82 -4.16
C GLN A 259 1.84 12.40 -4.40
N ALA A 260 2.20 11.44 -3.55
CA ALA A 260 1.75 10.06 -3.67
C ALA A 260 1.43 9.44 -2.31
N ILE A 261 0.27 8.78 -2.23
CA ILE A 261 -0.18 8.04 -1.05
C ILE A 261 -0.49 6.60 -1.45
N HIS A 262 0.32 5.65 -0.99
CA HIS A 262 0.10 4.22 -1.18
C HIS A 262 -0.54 3.60 0.07
N LEU A 263 -1.84 3.25 -0.01
CA LEU A 263 -2.57 2.56 1.06
C LEU A 263 -2.66 1.04 0.83
N GLY A 264 -2.43 0.58 -0.40
CA GLY A 264 -2.69 -0.81 -0.76
C GLY A 264 -4.19 -1.07 -0.91
N GLY A 265 -4.63 -2.29 -0.62
CA GLY A 265 -6.01 -2.73 -0.90
C GLY A 265 -7.08 -1.98 -0.11
N CYS A 266 -6.77 -1.43 1.07
CA CYS A 266 -7.76 -0.65 1.84
C CYS A 266 -8.15 0.67 1.18
N LEU A 267 -7.45 1.14 0.14
CA LEU A 267 -7.88 2.31 -0.62
C LEU A 267 -9.32 2.18 -1.13
N GLN A 268 -9.79 0.96 -1.42
CA GLN A 268 -11.16 0.73 -1.87
C GLN A 268 -12.21 1.21 -0.83
N ILE A 269 -11.89 1.17 0.46
CA ILE A 269 -12.77 1.63 1.53
C ILE A 269 -13.05 3.12 1.40
N LEU A 270 -12.05 3.93 1.02
CA LEU A 270 -12.23 5.37 0.79
C LEU A 270 -13.30 5.69 -0.26
N PHE A 271 -13.59 4.75 -1.17
CA PHE A 271 -14.61 4.87 -2.20
C PHE A 271 -15.86 4.05 -1.88
N GLY A 272 -16.07 3.65 -0.62
CA GLY A 272 -17.26 2.93 -0.19
C GLY A 272 -17.39 1.53 -0.83
N LEU A 273 -16.27 0.91 -1.20
CA LEU A 273 -16.26 -0.42 -1.80
C LEU A 273 -16.08 -1.51 -0.75
N LYS A 274 -17.09 -2.35 -0.61
CA LYS A 274 -17.09 -3.51 0.29
C LYS A 274 -16.08 -4.56 -0.16
N GLY A 275 -15.65 -5.42 0.76
CA GLY A 275 -14.83 -6.57 0.43
C GLY A 275 -14.79 -7.56 1.59
N ARG A 276 -14.60 -8.83 1.26
CA ARG A 276 -14.68 -9.94 2.20
C ARG A 276 -13.83 -9.74 3.46
N ARG A 277 -12.61 -9.19 3.35
CA ARG A 277 -11.75 -8.90 4.51
C ARG A 277 -12.50 -8.09 5.57
N TRP A 278 -13.09 -6.99 5.13
CA TRP A 278 -13.69 -6.02 6.02
C TRP A 278 -15.02 -6.53 6.56
N ASP A 279 -15.77 -7.27 5.74
CA ASP A 279 -17.00 -7.93 6.17
C ASP A 279 -16.74 -8.94 7.31
N GLU A 280 -15.63 -9.68 7.25
CA GLU A 280 -15.32 -10.78 8.18
C GLU A 280 -14.46 -10.34 9.38
N GLU A 281 -13.58 -9.34 9.22
CA GLU A 281 -12.51 -9.05 10.18
C GLU A 281 -12.55 -7.63 10.79
N GLU A 282 -13.31 -6.67 10.24
CA GLU A 282 -13.24 -5.25 10.63
C GLU A 282 -14.64 -4.65 10.93
N PRO A 283 -15.23 -4.91 12.13
CA PRO A 283 -16.59 -4.50 12.48
C PRO A 283 -16.85 -2.99 12.41
N ASP A 284 -15.82 -2.19 12.64
CA ASP A 284 -15.81 -0.73 12.54
C ASP A 284 -15.90 -0.24 11.09
N ILE A 285 -15.38 -0.99 10.12
CA ILE A 285 -15.61 -0.70 8.69
C ILE A 285 -17.04 -1.08 8.31
N VAL A 286 -17.53 -2.23 8.77
CA VAL A 286 -18.92 -2.65 8.54
C VAL A 286 -19.92 -1.64 9.11
N ALA A 287 -19.60 -1.01 10.25
CA ALA A 287 -20.43 0.02 10.86
C ALA A 287 -20.58 1.29 9.99
N MET A 288 -19.68 1.53 9.04
CA MET A 288 -19.79 2.64 8.08
C MET A 288 -20.65 2.31 6.85
N TYR A 289 -21.00 1.04 6.64
CA TYR A 289 -21.77 0.62 5.47
C TYR A 289 -23.17 1.26 5.45
N ASN A 290 -23.59 1.65 4.25
CA ASN A 290 -24.95 2.12 3.98
C ASN A 290 -25.41 1.65 2.57
N ASP A 291 -26.59 2.09 2.13
CA ASP A 291 -27.20 1.68 0.86
C ASP A 291 -26.38 2.04 -0.39
N TYR A 292 -25.44 3.00 -0.28
CA TYR A 292 -24.55 3.42 -1.36
C TYR A 292 -23.24 2.64 -1.41
N TRP A 293 -22.97 1.76 -0.44
CA TRP A 293 -21.79 0.91 -0.47
C TRP A 293 -22.07 -0.38 -1.22
N HIS A 294 -21.21 -0.72 -2.19
CA HIS A 294 -21.32 -1.96 -2.95
C HIS A 294 -19.98 -2.68 -3.08
N TYR A 295 -20.00 -3.96 -3.44
CA TYR A 295 -18.79 -4.70 -3.79
C TYR A 295 -18.26 -4.24 -5.16
N PRO A 296 -16.95 -4.41 -5.45
CA PRO A 296 -16.41 -4.19 -6.78
C PRO A 296 -17.22 -4.90 -7.86
N MET A 297 -17.28 -4.29 -9.05
CA MET A 297 -18.00 -4.85 -10.19
C MET A 297 -17.44 -6.23 -10.57
N ALA A 298 -18.31 -7.11 -11.06
CA ALA A 298 -17.92 -8.45 -11.47
C ALA A 298 -16.87 -8.45 -12.60
N SER A 299 -16.90 -7.44 -13.48
CA SER A 299 -15.90 -7.19 -14.53
C SER A 299 -14.49 -6.90 -13.98
N GLU A 300 -14.37 -6.60 -12.68
CA GLU A 300 -13.12 -6.23 -12.00
C GLU A 300 -12.63 -7.33 -11.04
N VAL A 301 -13.27 -8.50 -11.08
CA VAL A 301 -12.79 -9.72 -10.41
C VAL A 301 -11.81 -10.42 -11.36
N PRO A 302 -10.50 -10.47 -11.05
CA PRO A 302 -9.55 -11.17 -11.89
C PRO A 302 -9.76 -12.69 -11.80
N THR A 303 -9.34 -13.41 -12.84
CA THR A 303 -9.24 -14.87 -12.79
C THR A 303 -8.28 -15.28 -11.67
N GLY A 304 -8.66 -16.29 -10.89
CA GLY A 304 -7.85 -16.74 -9.73
C GLY A 304 -7.89 -15.79 -8.54
N SER A 305 -8.91 -14.93 -8.42
CA SER A 305 -9.07 -14.01 -7.28
C SER A 305 -9.09 -14.74 -5.93
N SER A 306 -9.56 -15.98 -5.86
CA SER A 306 -9.52 -16.83 -4.66
C SER A 306 -8.10 -17.08 -4.14
N ASP A 307 -7.11 -17.09 -5.03
CA ASP A 307 -5.70 -17.32 -4.69
C ASP A 307 -5.03 -16.03 -4.17
N VAL A 308 -5.66 -14.88 -4.42
CA VAL A 308 -5.24 -13.57 -3.90
C VAL A 308 -5.81 -13.41 -2.49
N GLU A 309 -5.06 -13.89 -1.51
CA GLU A 309 -5.36 -13.74 -0.08
C GLU A 309 -6.77 -14.28 0.30
N GLY A 310 -7.26 -15.31 -0.41
CA GLY A 310 -8.58 -15.90 -0.16
C GLY A 310 -9.75 -15.13 -0.78
N GLY A 311 -9.50 -14.29 -1.79
CA GLY A 311 -10.54 -13.45 -2.41
C GLY A 311 -10.96 -12.25 -1.56
N THR A 312 -10.03 -11.76 -0.73
CA THR A 312 -10.30 -10.82 0.36
C THR A 312 -10.89 -9.46 -0.08
N TYR A 313 -10.64 -9.04 -1.32
CA TYR A 313 -11.04 -7.73 -1.87
C TYR A 313 -12.42 -7.73 -2.54
N TRP A 314 -12.97 -8.92 -2.80
CA TRP A 314 -14.20 -9.09 -3.57
C TRP A 314 -15.31 -9.68 -2.69
N LYS A 315 -16.51 -9.80 -3.26
CA LYS A 315 -17.63 -10.47 -2.60
C LYS A 315 -17.32 -11.96 -2.43
N LYS A 316 -17.65 -12.51 -1.26
CA LYS A 316 -17.62 -13.96 -1.05
C LYS A 316 -18.70 -14.63 -1.91
N GLU A 317 -18.29 -15.60 -2.72
CA GLU A 317 -19.21 -16.50 -3.43
C GLU A 317 -20.03 -17.36 -2.46
#